data_AF-A0A2P5CXZ2-F1
#
_entry.id   AF-A0A2P5CXZ2-F1
#
_cell.length_a   1.000
_cell.length_b   1.000
_cell.length_c   1.000
_cell.angle_alpha   90.00
_cell.angle_beta   90.00
_cell.angle_gamma   90.00
#
_symmetry.space_group_name_H-M   'P 1'
#
loop_
_entity.id
_entity.type
_entity.pdbx_description
1 polymer ?
#
loop_
_entity_poly.entity_id
_entity_poly.type
_entity_poly.pdbx_seq_one_letter_code
_entity_poly.pdbx_strand_id
1 'polypeptide(L)'
;MNSNSKENKISNNHNHHHHHHNHVLLLPYPTQGHLNPMLQFAKRLVSKGIKATVATTIFVHNSLHLASPISNLNIDFETISDGFDKTGRSVSHIEAYLETFRDVGSRTLSDLITRLGEAGRPVDALVYDSFLPWGLDVAKGFGLVGAALFTQSCAVNAAYYHVYKGLLRHPLPEKAVSLPSLPPLEVSELPSFYSPESYPGYHCLVVSQFSNVDKADFVLFNSFLELEKETVEWMRKFWPVKTIGPTVPSMFLDKRLKNDNDYGINLGKPNNDTCINWLNDKPFGSVVYVSFGTVAALEAEQMGELAWGLKKSKHYFLWVVRESETTKLPLQETFEQGLVVNWCPQLEVLAHKSLGCFLTHCGFNSTLEALSLGVPLVAMPQWTDQTTNAKYVEDVWGVGIRARPDEKGIVRREVVENCIKELMEGEKGKEIKKNATKWRNLAMEAVGQGGSSDKNIDEFVAKLAGFNSYS
;
A
#
# COMPACT_ATOMS: atom_id res chain seq x y z
N MET A 1 64.06 -48.39 2.39
CA MET A 1 64.65 -47.72 1.21
C MET A 1 63.55 -47.50 0.19
N ASN A 2 63.30 -46.22 -0.11
CA ASN A 2 62.65 -45.63 -1.28
C ASN A 2 61.37 -46.24 -1.87
N SER A 3 60.28 -45.46 -1.82
CA SER A 3 59.83 -44.80 -3.05
C SER A 3 58.86 -43.64 -2.75
N ASN A 4 59.18 -42.52 -3.39
CA ASN A 4 58.46 -41.26 -3.45
C ASN A 4 57.01 -41.37 -3.92
N SER A 5 56.11 -40.62 -3.29
CA SER A 5 55.02 -39.92 -3.98
C SER A 5 54.95 -38.47 -3.47
N LYS A 6 55.03 -37.52 -4.41
CA LYS A 6 54.93 -36.08 -4.17
C LYS A 6 53.45 -35.71 -4.03
N GLU A 7 53.05 -35.19 -2.87
CA GLU A 7 51.79 -34.46 -2.73
C GLU A 7 52.05 -32.97 -2.89
N ASN A 8 51.49 -32.39 -3.95
CA ASN A 8 51.37 -30.96 -4.15
C ASN A 8 50.33 -30.41 -3.15
N LYS A 9 50.77 -29.67 -2.14
CA LYS A 9 49.89 -28.79 -1.35
C LYS A 9 49.56 -27.55 -2.18
N ILE A 10 48.38 -27.53 -2.78
CA ILE A 10 47.75 -26.31 -3.29
C ILE A 10 47.16 -25.59 -2.09
N SER A 11 47.77 -24.47 -1.71
CA SER A 11 47.20 -23.53 -0.73
C SER A 11 46.02 -22.79 -1.39
N ASN A 12 44.79 -23.19 -1.06
CA ASN A 12 43.60 -22.40 -1.36
C ASN A 12 43.58 -21.16 -0.46
N ASN A 13 44.15 -20.06 -0.96
CA ASN A 13 43.90 -18.74 -0.42
C ASN A 13 42.52 -18.29 -0.93
N HIS A 14 41.46 -18.60 -0.18
CA HIS A 14 40.17 -17.95 -0.38
C HIS A 14 40.27 -16.52 0.16
N ASN A 15 40.64 -15.60 -0.74
CA ASN A 15 40.34 -14.19 -0.55
C ASN A 15 38.81 -14.06 -0.47
N HIS A 16 38.28 -13.92 0.75
CA HIS A 16 36.95 -13.35 0.95
C HIS A 16 37.01 -11.88 0.50
N HIS A 17 36.72 -11.64 -0.78
CA HIS A 17 36.24 -10.34 -1.20
C HIS A 17 34.88 -10.14 -0.52
N HIS A 18 34.84 -9.37 0.56
CA HIS A 18 33.62 -8.76 1.04
C HIS A 18 33.11 -7.85 -0.09
N HIS A 19 32.21 -8.36 -0.92
CA HIS A 19 31.43 -7.48 -1.77
C HIS A 19 30.59 -6.61 -0.82
N HIS A 20 30.94 -5.33 -0.70
CA HIS A 20 30.08 -4.35 -0.04
C HIS A 20 28.79 -4.28 -0.86
N HIS A 21 27.76 -4.98 -0.37
CA HIS A 21 26.41 -4.83 -0.87
C HIS A 21 25.88 -3.50 -0.34
N ASN A 22 25.48 -2.60 -1.23
CA ASN A 22 24.78 -1.38 -0.84
C ASN A 22 23.61 -1.74 0.08
N HIS A 23 23.40 -0.94 1.12
CA HIS A 23 22.47 -1.19 2.19
C HIS A 23 21.43 -0.08 2.26
N VAL A 24 20.17 -0.49 2.12
CA VAL A 24 19.01 0.38 2.23
C VAL A 24 18.30 0.12 3.55
N LEU A 25 18.15 1.17 4.36
CA LEU A 25 17.29 1.17 5.52
C LEU A 25 15.90 1.67 5.10
N LEU A 26 14.85 0.94 5.49
CA LEU A 26 13.47 1.25 5.14
C LEU A 26 12.69 1.62 6.41
N LEU A 27 12.09 2.80 6.44
CA LEU A 27 11.36 3.37 7.57
C LEU A 27 9.86 3.55 7.24
N PRO A 28 9.01 2.55 7.50
CA PRO A 28 7.58 2.61 7.22
C PRO A 28 6.83 3.42 8.28
N TYR A 29 5.73 4.06 7.89
CA TYR A 29 4.73 4.52 8.85
C TYR A 29 4.07 3.29 9.52
N PRO A 30 3.84 3.27 10.84
CA PRO A 30 3.52 2.06 11.60
C PRO A 30 2.05 1.62 11.48
N THR A 31 1.58 1.48 10.24
CA THR A 31 0.29 0.87 9.92
C THR A 31 0.44 -0.11 8.75
N GLN A 32 -0.41 -1.14 8.70
CA GLN A 32 -0.28 -2.23 7.72
C GLN A 32 -0.29 -1.76 6.27
N GLY A 33 -1.09 -0.72 5.95
CA GLY A 33 -1.15 -0.17 4.60
C GLY A 33 0.16 0.51 4.13
N HIS A 34 1.07 0.81 5.03
CA HIS A 34 2.36 1.44 4.73
C HIS A 34 3.51 0.42 4.84
N LEU A 35 3.42 -0.50 5.81
CA LEU A 35 4.36 -1.62 5.97
C LEU A 35 4.40 -2.53 4.74
N ASN A 36 3.23 -2.90 4.21
CA ASN A 36 3.13 -3.87 3.12
C ASN A 36 3.81 -3.40 1.82
N PRO A 37 3.53 -2.18 1.29
CA PRO A 37 4.24 -1.66 0.13
C PRO A 37 5.76 -1.57 0.32
N MET A 38 6.19 -1.13 1.51
CA MET A 38 7.61 -0.96 1.81
C MET A 38 8.35 -2.29 1.87
N LEU A 39 7.75 -3.32 2.48
CA LEU A 39 8.33 -4.66 2.49
C LEU A 39 8.39 -5.28 1.08
N GLN A 40 7.37 -5.05 0.25
CA GLN A 40 7.38 -5.50 -1.14
C GLN A 40 8.45 -4.79 -1.97
N PHE A 41 8.69 -3.51 -1.73
CA PHE A 41 9.82 -2.80 -2.31
C PHE A 41 11.16 -3.37 -1.83
N ALA A 42 11.31 -3.66 -0.53
CA ALA A 42 12.51 -4.30 0.02
C ALA A 42 12.82 -5.65 -0.65
N LYS A 43 11.80 -6.49 -0.90
CA LYS A 43 11.96 -7.75 -1.64
C LYS A 43 12.50 -7.52 -3.06
N ARG A 44 12.04 -6.47 -3.75
CA ARG A 44 12.56 -6.09 -5.08
C ARG A 44 14.00 -5.61 -5.02
N LEU A 45 14.38 -4.84 -3.99
CA LEU A 45 15.77 -4.42 -3.78
C LEU A 45 16.69 -5.63 -3.55
N VAL A 46 16.30 -6.56 -2.67
CA VAL A 46 17.05 -7.80 -2.40
C VAL A 46 17.23 -8.62 -3.68
N SER A 47 16.19 -8.72 -4.52
CA SER A 47 16.28 -9.43 -5.81
C SER A 47 17.30 -8.82 -6.78
N LYS A 48 17.68 -7.56 -6.57
CA LYS A 48 18.69 -6.81 -7.34
C LYS A 48 20.04 -6.73 -6.61
N GLY A 49 20.25 -7.54 -5.56
CA GLY A 49 21.53 -7.66 -4.86
C GLY A 49 21.79 -6.58 -3.80
N ILE A 50 20.75 -5.86 -3.39
CA ILE A 50 20.82 -4.81 -2.36
C ILE A 50 20.46 -5.39 -1.00
N LYS A 51 21.26 -5.08 0.02
CA LYS A 51 20.91 -5.41 1.40
C LYS A 51 19.76 -4.50 1.85
N ALA A 52 18.72 -5.07 2.44
CA ALA A 52 17.58 -4.32 2.95
C ALA A 52 17.37 -4.58 4.44
N THR A 53 17.18 -3.52 5.22
CA THR A 53 16.77 -3.58 6.62
C THR A 53 15.48 -2.78 6.80
N VAL A 54 14.45 -3.38 7.39
CA VAL A 54 13.20 -2.67 7.73
C VAL A 54 13.23 -2.26 9.19
N ALA A 55 13.15 -0.95 9.45
CA ALA A 55 13.10 -0.36 10.78
C ALA A 55 11.65 -0.17 11.24
N THR A 56 11.13 -1.11 12.00
CA THR A 56 9.77 -1.02 12.57
C THR A 56 9.76 -0.31 13.92
N THR A 57 8.62 0.24 14.35
CA THR A 57 8.49 0.66 15.75
C THR A 57 8.48 -0.56 16.68
N ILE A 58 8.93 -0.40 17.92
CA ILE A 58 8.99 -1.51 18.89
C ILE A 58 7.60 -2.15 19.09
N PHE A 59 6.54 -1.32 19.19
CA PHE A 59 5.18 -1.83 19.33
C PHE A 59 4.76 -2.70 18.14
N VAL A 60 5.00 -2.22 16.92
CA VAL A 60 4.69 -2.97 15.70
C VAL A 60 5.48 -4.27 15.71
N HIS A 61 6.80 -4.23 15.92
CA HIS A 61 7.66 -5.41 15.96
C HIS A 61 7.14 -6.50 16.91
N ASN A 62 6.73 -6.12 18.13
CA ASN A 62 6.17 -7.04 19.12
C ASN A 62 4.79 -7.58 18.72
N SER A 63 4.04 -6.83 17.91
CA SER A 63 2.71 -7.19 17.42
C SER A 63 2.75 -7.95 16.09
N LEU A 64 3.87 -7.91 15.36
CA LEU A 64 4.01 -8.60 14.09
C LEU A 64 4.02 -10.10 14.35
N HIS A 65 2.97 -10.78 13.91
CA HIS A 65 3.07 -12.19 13.58
C HIS A 65 3.84 -12.30 12.26
N LEU A 66 5.17 -12.24 12.34
CA LEU A 66 6.02 -12.52 11.20
C LEU A 66 5.73 -13.96 10.77
N ALA A 67 5.15 -14.12 9.58
CA ALA A 67 4.96 -15.45 9.04
C ALA A 67 6.34 -16.09 8.90
N SER A 68 6.45 -17.38 9.28
CA SER A 68 7.67 -18.20 9.17
C SER A 68 8.47 -18.04 7.86
N PRO A 69 7.88 -17.76 6.66
CA PRO A 69 8.67 -17.55 5.44
C PRO A 69 9.53 -16.26 5.39
N ILE A 70 9.42 -15.31 6.32
CA ILE A 70 10.26 -14.10 6.30
C ILE A 70 11.75 -14.42 6.54
N SER A 71 12.03 -15.48 7.30
CA SER A 71 13.40 -15.97 7.55
C SER A 71 14.19 -16.31 6.28
N ASN A 72 13.51 -16.52 5.13
CA ASN A 72 14.13 -16.85 3.84
C ASN A 72 14.29 -15.63 2.90
N LEU A 73 13.90 -14.42 3.31
CA LEU A 73 13.85 -13.26 2.41
C LEU A 73 15.14 -12.44 2.33
N ASN A 74 16.18 -12.77 3.09
CA ASN A 74 17.41 -11.95 3.21
C ASN A 74 17.11 -10.46 3.51
N ILE A 75 16.06 -10.20 4.30
CA ILE A 75 15.68 -8.87 4.80
C ILE A 75 15.87 -8.87 6.31
N ASP A 76 16.67 -7.93 6.81
CA ASP A 76 16.87 -7.73 8.24
C ASP A 76 15.72 -6.89 8.81
N PHE A 77 15.36 -7.13 10.08
CA PHE A 77 14.41 -6.30 10.82
C PHE A 77 15.11 -5.72 12.04
N GLU A 78 15.05 -4.40 12.17
CA GLU A 78 15.55 -3.66 13.32
C GLU A 78 14.40 -2.82 13.91
N THR A 79 14.61 -2.29 15.10
CA THR A 79 13.59 -1.51 15.81
C THR A 79 14.05 -0.09 16.11
N ILE A 80 13.09 0.82 16.10
CA ILE A 80 13.21 2.18 16.64
C ILE A 80 12.06 2.45 17.61
N SER A 81 12.21 3.42 18.50
CA SER A 81 11.14 3.85 19.40
C SER A 81 10.34 4.98 18.74
N ASP A 82 9.01 4.91 18.84
CA ASP A 82 8.12 6.02 18.50
C ASP A 82 7.67 6.80 19.75
N GLY A 83 8.19 6.44 20.93
CA GLY A 83 7.75 6.97 22.23
C GLY A 83 6.52 6.24 22.80
N PHE A 84 5.92 5.30 22.06
CA PHE A 84 4.71 4.56 22.45
C PHE A 84 4.91 3.04 22.35
N ASP A 85 6.10 2.56 22.70
CA ASP A 85 6.55 1.17 22.49
C ASP A 85 5.65 0.08 23.08
N LYS A 86 4.85 0.41 24.11
CA LYS A 86 3.93 -0.54 24.78
C LYS A 86 2.49 -0.47 24.28
N THR A 87 2.01 0.72 23.94
CA THR A 87 0.58 0.99 23.68
C THR A 87 0.28 1.22 22.20
N GLY A 88 1.34 1.45 21.41
CA GLY A 88 1.23 1.94 20.05
C GLY A 88 0.46 3.26 19.97
N ARG A 89 -0.04 3.55 18.77
CA ARG A 89 -0.79 4.79 18.44
C ARG A 89 -2.17 4.90 19.11
N SER A 90 -2.64 3.87 19.83
CA SER A 90 -4.03 3.78 20.29
C SER A 90 -4.41 4.72 21.44
N VAL A 91 -3.42 5.29 22.15
CA VAL A 91 -3.63 6.05 23.39
C VAL A 91 -3.39 7.56 23.28
N SER A 92 -2.99 8.06 22.11
CA SER A 92 -2.63 9.46 21.92
C SER A 92 -3.44 10.13 20.81
N HIS A 93 -3.73 11.43 21.01
CA HIS A 93 -4.17 12.29 19.92
C HIS A 93 -3.12 12.26 18.82
N ILE A 94 -3.57 12.24 17.56
CA ILE A 94 -2.70 12.03 16.41
C ILE A 94 -1.59 13.10 16.34
N GLU A 95 -1.87 14.34 16.70
CA GLU A 95 -0.90 15.43 16.76
C GLU A 95 0.23 15.13 17.75
N ALA A 96 -0.12 14.79 18.99
CA ALA A 96 0.84 14.46 20.04
C ALA A 96 1.64 13.20 19.70
N TYR A 97 1.01 12.22 19.03
CA TYR A 97 1.69 11.04 18.51
C TYR A 97 2.76 11.43 17.49
N LEU A 98 2.41 12.25 16.50
CA LEU A 98 3.32 12.66 15.42
C LEU A 98 4.50 13.51 15.94
N GLU A 99 4.25 14.43 16.87
CA GLU A 99 5.31 15.23 17.51
C GLU A 99 6.28 14.35 18.29
N THR A 100 5.75 13.46 19.15
CA THR A 100 6.59 12.54 19.93
C THR A 100 7.36 11.58 19.02
N PHE A 101 6.71 11.06 17.98
CA PHE A 101 7.39 10.16 17.03
C PHE A 101 8.47 10.90 16.24
N ARG A 102 8.26 12.17 15.88
CA ARG A 102 9.33 12.99 15.28
C ARG A 102 10.53 13.08 16.22
N ASP A 103 10.31 13.44 17.49
CA ASP A 103 11.41 13.75 18.42
C ASP A 103 12.11 12.49 18.95
N VAL A 104 11.37 11.41 19.24
CA VAL A 104 11.92 10.13 19.71
C VAL A 104 12.41 9.28 18.54
N GLY A 105 11.62 9.21 17.46
CA GLY A 105 11.93 8.42 16.27
C GLY A 105 13.16 8.91 15.54
N SER A 106 13.34 10.23 15.37
CA SER A 106 14.55 10.77 14.71
C SER A 106 15.83 10.44 15.48
N ARG A 107 15.82 10.53 16.81
CA ARG A 107 16.95 10.16 17.67
C ARG A 107 17.25 8.67 17.59
N THR A 108 16.26 7.83 17.83
CA THR A 108 16.47 6.37 17.84
C THR A 108 16.77 5.79 16.46
N LEU A 109 16.32 6.43 15.38
CA LEU A 109 16.74 6.12 14.02
C LEU A 109 18.21 6.48 13.78
N SER A 110 18.66 7.64 14.27
CA SER A 110 20.06 8.06 14.19
C SER A 110 20.98 7.09 14.95
N ASP A 111 20.54 6.64 16.14
CA ASP A 111 21.24 5.62 16.93
C ASP A 111 21.31 4.29 16.18
N LEU A 112 20.22 3.87 15.52
CA LEU A 112 20.18 2.66 14.69
C LEU A 112 21.16 2.76 13.51
N ILE A 113 21.18 3.87 12.77
CA ILE A 113 22.10 4.08 11.64
C ILE A 113 23.55 3.99 12.11
N THR A 114 23.88 4.68 13.21
CA THR A 114 25.24 4.66 13.81
C THR A 114 25.65 3.24 14.19
N ARG A 115 24.78 2.53 14.92
CA ARG A 115 25.02 1.16 15.38
C ARG A 115 25.16 0.16 14.23
N LEU A 116 24.41 0.33 13.13
CA LEU A 116 24.56 -0.48 11.93
C LEU A 116 25.94 -0.23 11.28
N GLY A 117 26.39 1.02 11.21
CA GLY A 117 27.72 1.40 10.73
C GLY A 117 28.85 0.78 11.56
N GLU A 118 28.78 0.92 12.89
CA GLU A 118 29.75 0.33 13.83
C GLU A 118 29.82 -1.20 13.75
N ALA A 119 28.69 -1.85 13.43
CA ALA A 119 28.61 -3.29 13.19
C ALA A 119 29.11 -3.73 11.79
N GLY A 120 29.75 -2.83 11.02
CA GLY A 120 30.25 -3.12 9.67
C GLY A 120 29.14 -3.26 8.61
N ARG A 121 27.94 -2.73 8.90
CA ARG A 121 26.77 -2.72 8.00
C ARG A 121 26.35 -1.26 7.69
N PRO A 122 27.26 -0.40 7.19
CA PRO A 122 26.93 1.01 6.93
C PRO A 122 25.68 1.11 6.03
N VAL A 123 24.85 2.12 6.27
CA VAL A 123 23.65 2.40 5.48
C VAL A 123 24.06 3.38 4.37
N ASP A 124 23.61 3.13 3.14
CA ASP A 124 23.88 4.02 1.99
C ASP A 124 22.65 4.86 1.62
N ALA A 125 21.45 4.36 1.94
CA ALA A 125 20.20 5.06 1.69
C ALA A 125 19.16 4.82 2.77
N LEU A 126 18.35 5.85 3.02
CA LEU A 126 17.13 5.76 3.81
C LEU A 126 15.92 5.97 2.89
N VAL A 127 15.10 4.93 2.75
CA VAL A 127 13.77 5.02 2.16
C VAL A 127 12.77 5.19 3.29
N TYR A 128 12.14 6.35 3.38
CA TYR A 128 11.19 6.67 4.47
C TYR A 128 9.79 6.88 3.91
N ASP A 129 8.78 6.51 4.69
CA ASP A 129 7.39 6.81 4.36
C ASP A 129 7.16 8.32 4.35
N SER A 130 6.49 8.85 3.32
CA SER A 130 6.27 10.29 3.16
C SER A 130 5.54 10.95 4.32
N PHE A 131 4.82 10.19 5.15
CA PHE A 131 4.21 10.66 6.40
C PHE A 131 5.23 11.02 7.50
N LEU A 132 6.50 10.67 7.32
CA LEU A 132 7.59 10.90 8.27
C LEU A 132 8.66 11.83 7.65
N PRO A 133 8.34 13.09 7.31
CA PRO A 133 9.28 13.98 6.61
C PRO A 133 10.60 14.20 7.36
N TRP A 134 10.60 14.06 8.69
CA TRP A 134 11.82 14.10 9.51
C TRP A 134 12.82 12.98 9.18
N GLY A 135 12.38 11.88 8.56
CA GLY A 135 13.27 10.83 8.07
C GLY A 135 14.26 11.36 7.05
N LEU A 136 13.85 12.30 6.19
CA LEU A 136 14.75 12.95 5.24
C LEU A 136 15.84 13.76 5.94
N ASP A 137 15.47 14.49 6.99
CA ASP A 137 16.43 15.31 7.73
C ASP A 137 17.49 14.43 8.41
N VAL A 138 17.09 13.26 8.95
CA VAL A 138 18.03 12.25 9.46
C VAL A 138 18.92 11.72 8.33
N ALA A 139 18.36 11.34 7.18
CA ALA A 139 19.14 10.85 6.03
C ALA A 139 20.23 11.84 5.61
N LYS A 140 19.87 13.12 5.46
CA LYS A 140 20.80 14.18 5.07
C LYS A 140 21.84 14.48 6.14
N GLY A 141 21.49 14.36 7.43
CA GLY A 141 22.43 14.50 8.54
C GLY A 141 23.56 13.47 8.52
N PHE A 142 23.29 12.26 7.99
CA PHE A 142 24.26 11.19 7.80
C PHE A 142 24.87 11.14 6.38
N GLY A 143 24.51 12.08 5.49
CA GLY A 143 24.99 12.09 4.10
C GLY A 143 24.42 10.95 3.23
N LEU A 144 23.30 10.35 3.64
CA LEU A 144 22.66 9.22 2.94
C LEU A 144 21.84 9.70 1.74
N VAL A 145 21.64 8.80 0.78
CA VAL A 145 20.58 8.97 -0.23
C VAL A 145 19.22 8.91 0.46
N GLY A 146 18.45 10.00 0.38
CA GLY A 146 17.12 10.11 0.98
C GLY A 146 16.02 9.93 -0.05
N ALA A 147 15.15 8.94 0.14
CA ALA A 147 14.05 8.63 -0.76
C ALA A 147 12.69 8.64 -0.02
N ALA A 148 11.79 9.51 -0.45
CA ALA A 148 10.42 9.55 0.07
C ALA A 148 9.57 8.49 -0.62
N LEU A 149 8.89 7.62 0.13
CA LEU A 149 7.95 6.64 -0.41
C LEU A 149 6.51 7.06 -0.10
N PHE A 150 5.76 7.36 -1.16
CA PHE A 150 4.34 7.67 -1.12
C PHE A 150 3.51 6.40 -1.37
N THR A 151 2.62 6.09 -0.43
CA THR A 151 1.71 4.92 -0.46
C THR A 151 0.27 5.28 -0.80
N GLN A 152 -0.02 6.56 -0.99
CA GLN A 152 -1.26 7.08 -1.59
C GLN A 152 -1.07 7.31 -3.10
N SER A 153 -2.17 7.43 -3.85
CA SER A 153 -2.13 7.69 -5.29
C SER A 153 -1.40 8.99 -5.62
N CYS A 154 -0.83 9.08 -6.83
CA CYS A 154 -0.25 10.31 -7.34
C CYS A 154 -1.30 11.43 -7.34
N ALA A 155 -2.53 11.09 -7.76
CA ALA A 155 -3.65 12.02 -7.81
C ALA A 155 -3.98 12.67 -6.46
N VAL A 156 -4.06 11.86 -5.41
CA VAL A 156 -4.36 12.33 -4.05
C VAL A 156 -3.23 13.22 -3.53
N ASN A 157 -1.98 12.83 -3.77
CA ASN A 157 -0.82 13.63 -3.36
C ASN A 157 -0.72 14.95 -4.12
N ALA A 158 -1.09 15.00 -5.41
CA ALA A 158 -1.20 16.25 -6.13
C ALA A 158 -2.26 17.17 -5.51
N ALA A 159 -3.42 16.64 -5.11
CA ALA A 159 -4.44 17.43 -4.40
C ALA A 159 -3.92 17.98 -3.07
N TYR A 160 -3.27 17.15 -2.24
CA TYR A 160 -2.67 17.61 -0.98
C TYR A 160 -1.50 18.58 -1.17
N TYR A 161 -0.73 18.46 -2.25
CA TYR A 161 0.29 19.44 -2.60
C TYR A 161 -0.32 20.80 -2.96
N HIS A 162 -1.47 20.82 -3.66
CA HIS A 162 -2.20 22.06 -3.89
C HIS A 162 -2.73 22.69 -2.60
N VAL A 163 -3.11 21.88 -1.59
CA VAL A 163 -3.41 22.37 -0.24
C VAL A 163 -2.17 22.99 0.40
N TYR A 164 -1.03 22.28 0.35
CA TYR A 164 0.24 22.76 0.90
C TYR A 164 0.68 24.11 0.31
N LYS A 165 0.54 24.29 -1.00
CA LYS A 165 0.83 25.56 -1.69
C LYS A 165 -0.24 26.63 -1.49
N GLY A 166 -1.32 26.33 -0.78
CA GLY A 166 -2.45 27.24 -0.55
C GLY A 166 -3.24 27.55 -1.82
N LEU A 167 -3.17 26.69 -2.84
CA LEU A 167 -3.93 26.78 -4.10
C LEU A 167 -5.29 26.08 -4.01
N LEU A 168 -5.42 25.08 -3.13
CA LEU A 168 -6.67 24.47 -2.74
C LEU A 168 -6.93 24.83 -1.27
N ARG A 169 -8.07 25.47 -0.96
CA ARG A 169 -8.43 25.89 0.40
C ARG A 169 -9.86 25.52 0.73
N HIS A 170 -10.08 25.21 2.01
CA HIS A 170 -11.41 25.02 2.59
C HIS A 170 -11.90 26.32 3.25
N PRO A 171 -13.19 26.68 3.15
CA PRO A 171 -14.20 26.06 2.28
C PRO A 171 -13.93 26.38 0.81
N LEU A 172 -14.36 25.49 -0.09
CA LEU A 172 -14.31 25.79 -1.52
C LEU A 172 -15.36 26.85 -1.89
N PRO A 173 -15.01 27.83 -2.74
CA PRO A 173 -15.97 28.83 -3.21
C PRO A 173 -16.96 28.26 -4.24
N GLU A 174 -16.60 27.16 -4.91
CA GLU A 174 -17.37 26.51 -5.97
C GLU A 174 -17.67 25.04 -5.64
N LYS A 175 -18.64 24.45 -6.36
CA LYS A 175 -19.04 23.04 -6.17
C LYS A 175 -18.02 22.03 -6.68
N ALA A 176 -17.15 22.45 -7.59
CA ALA A 176 -16.08 21.64 -8.14
C ALA A 176 -14.81 22.49 -8.29
N VAL A 177 -13.66 21.82 -8.32
CA VAL A 177 -12.36 22.45 -8.53
C VAL A 177 -11.65 21.80 -9.70
N SER A 178 -10.98 22.63 -10.51
CA SER A 178 -10.04 22.18 -11.53
C SER A 178 -8.62 22.44 -11.01
N LEU A 179 -7.87 21.36 -10.82
CA LEU A 179 -6.49 21.41 -10.37
C LEU A 179 -5.56 20.91 -11.48
N PRO A 180 -4.35 21.47 -11.63
CA PRO A 180 -3.36 20.95 -12.57
C PRO A 180 -3.18 19.44 -12.47
N SER A 181 -3.18 18.75 -13.61
CA SER A 181 -2.95 17.30 -13.75
C SER A 181 -4.00 16.38 -13.10
N LEU A 182 -5.13 16.93 -12.67
CA LEU A 182 -6.26 16.20 -12.10
C LEU A 182 -7.52 16.44 -12.93
N PRO A 183 -8.43 15.45 -13.03
CA PRO A 183 -9.76 15.70 -13.57
C PRO A 183 -10.50 16.71 -12.68
N PRO A 184 -11.56 17.38 -13.17
CA PRO A 184 -12.44 18.15 -12.31
C PRO A 184 -12.96 17.28 -11.16
N LEU A 185 -12.86 17.80 -9.93
CA LEU A 185 -13.28 17.13 -8.70
C LEU A 185 -14.39 17.92 -8.04
N GLU A 186 -15.51 17.28 -7.74
CA GLU A 186 -16.50 17.81 -6.81
C GLU A 186 -15.93 17.86 -5.38
N VAL A 187 -16.52 18.68 -4.52
CA VAL A 187 -16.14 18.75 -3.09
C VAL A 187 -16.15 17.36 -2.42
N SER A 188 -17.12 16.53 -2.77
CA SER A 188 -17.29 15.15 -2.26
C SER A 188 -16.25 14.16 -2.82
N GLU A 189 -15.55 14.54 -3.88
CA GLU A 189 -14.52 13.72 -4.57
C GLU A 189 -13.10 14.11 -4.16
N LEU A 190 -12.94 15.21 -3.42
CA LEU A 190 -11.67 15.59 -2.80
C LEU A 190 -11.31 14.66 -1.65
N PRO A 191 -10.01 14.46 -1.39
CA PRO A 191 -9.57 13.59 -0.31
C PRO A 191 -9.87 14.26 1.04
N SER A 192 -10.43 13.53 1.99
CA SER A 192 -11.10 14.07 3.20
C SER A 192 -10.25 15.05 4.01
N PHE A 193 -8.92 14.86 4.04
CA PHE A 193 -8.03 15.68 4.85
C PHE A 193 -7.65 17.01 4.18
N TYR A 194 -8.23 17.37 3.03
CA TYR A 194 -8.06 18.73 2.49
C TYR A 194 -8.68 19.80 3.39
N SER A 195 -9.71 19.43 4.17
CA SER A 195 -10.35 20.29 5.16
C SER A 195 -9.67 20.16 6.53
N PRO A 196 -8.97 21.19 7.03
CA PRO A 196 -8.30 21.15 8.33
C PRO A 196 -9.27 21.12 9.52
N GLU A 197 -10.51 21.60 9.34
CA GLU A 197 -11.51 21.69 10.41
C GLU A 197 -12.06 20.30 10.79
N SER A 198 -12.20 19.40 9.82
CA SER A 198 -12.73 18.06 10.06
C SER A 198 -11.71 17.12 10.68
N TYR A 199 -10.42 17.26 10.34
CA TYR A 199 -9.36 16.32 10.73
C TYR A 199 -8.00 17.03 10.92
N PRO A 200 -7.82 17.91 11.92
CA PRO A 200 -6.64 18.79 12.01
C PRO A 200 -5.30 18.05 12.02
N GLY A 201 -5.14 17.00 12.83
CA GLY A 201 -3.89 16.26 12.86
C GLY A 201 -3.62 15.38 11.63
N TYR A 202 -4.65 14.81 11.01
CA TYR A 202 -4.48 14.08 9.74
C TYR A 202 -4.23 15.04 8.57
N HIS A 203 -4.81 16.24 8.59
CA HIS A 203 -4.49 17.31 7.65
C HIS A 203 -3.02 17.70 7.78
N CYS A 204 -2.54 17.96 9.01
CA CYS A 204 -1.14 18.25 9.27
C CYS A 204 -0.23 17.13 8.76
N LEU A 205 -0.57 15.87 9.04
CA LEU A 205 0.15 14.69 8.55
C LEU A 205 0.33 14.69 7.04
N VAL A 206 -0.76 14.74 6.26
CA VAL A 206 -0.69 14.62 4.80
C VAL A 206 -0.14 15.86 4.09
N VAL A 207 -0.28 17.04 4.70
CA VAL A 207 0.30 18.27 4.14
C VAL A 207 1.80 18.37 4.46
N SER A 208 2.23 17.89 5.63
CA SER A 208 3.63 17.93 6.07
C SER A 208 4.58 17.09 5.19
N GLN A 209 4.05 16.11 4.45
CA GLN A 209 4.79 15.30 3.48
C GLN A 209 5.60 16.15 2.50
N PHE A 210 5.11 17.35 2.17
CA PHE A 210 5.71 18.25 1.19
C PHE A 210 6.64 19.31 1.80
N SER A 211 6.84 19.30 3.12
CA SER A 211 7.59 20.34 3.84
C SER A 211 9.08 20.40 3.48
N ASN A 212 9.68 19.25 3.14
CA ASN A 212 11.09 19.14 2.78
C ASN A 212 11.35 18.22 1.57
N VAL A 213 10.31 17.76 0.87
CA VAL A 213 10.40 16.81 -0.26
C VAL A 213 11.29 17.31 -1.41
N ASP A 214 11.41 18.63 -1.59
CA ASP A 214 12.30 19.26 -2.58
C ASP A 214 13.79 18.90 -2.36
N LYS A 215 14.15 18.41 -1.18
CA LYS A 215 15.52 17.97 -0.83
C LYS A 215 15.74 16.46 -1.04
N ALA A 216 14.70 15.69 -1.36
CA ALA A 216 14.81 14.24 -1.55
C ALA A 216 15.56 13.90 -2.85
N ASP A 217 16.39 12.87 -2.81
CA ASP A 217 17.10 12.37 -4.00
C ASP A 217 16.18 11.56 -4.91
N PHE A 218 15.14 10.96 -4.33
CA PHE A 218 14.07 10.25 -5.02
C PHE A 218 12.72 10.50 -4.36
N VAL A 219 11.68 10.59 -5.19
CA VAL A 219 10.28 10.55 -4.76
C VAL A 219 9.63 9.32 -5.38
N LEU A 220 9.48 8.28 -4.58
CA LEU A 220 8.99 6.97 -4.98
C LEU A 220 7.48 6.89 -4.74
N PHE A 221 6.73 6.37 -5.71
CA PHE A 221 5.30 6.09 -5.57
C PHE A 221 5.01 4.60 -5.72
N ASN A 222 4.21 4.05 -4.82
CA ASN A 222 3.55 2.76 -5.03
C ASN A 222 2.43 2.90 -6.09
N SER A 223 2.82 3.12 -7.33
CA SER A 223 1.96 3.20 -8.51
C SER A 223 2.79 2.83 -9.73
N PHE A 224 2.20 2.83 -10.93
CA PHE A 224 2.90 2.62 -12.19
C PHE A 224 2.57 3.72 -13.20
N LEU A 225 3.52 4.02 -14.08
CA LEU A 225 3.47 5.20 -14.96
C LEU A 225 2.19 5.24 -15.79
N GLU A 226 1.76 4.11 -16.34
CA GLU A 226 0.61 4.02 -17.22
C GLU A 226 -0.72 4.33 -16.49
N LEU A 227 -0.81 4.09 -15.18
CA LEU A 227 -2.01 4.32 -14.37
C LEU A 227 -2.30 5.81 -14.12
N GLU A 228 -1.24 6.59 -13.91
CA GLU A 228 -1.31 7.98 -13.45
C GLU A 228 -0.39 8.92 -14.25
N LYS A 229 -0.20 8.62 -15.55
CA LYS A 229 0.81 9.26 -16.43
C LYS A 229 0.80 10.78 -16.37
N GLU A 230 -0.37 11.40 -16.51
CA GLU A 230 -0.49 12.86 -16.52
C GLU A 230 0.01 13.49 -15.21
N THR A 231 -0.44 12.97 -14.08
CA THR A 231 -0.06 13.44 -12.75
C THR A 231 1.42 13.16 -12.47
N VAL A 232 1.93 11.99 -12.85
CA VAL A 232 3.36 11.66 -12.72
C VAL A 232 4.24 12.62 -13.52
N GLU A 233 3.91 12.88 -14.79
CA GLU A 233 4.66 13.82 -15.63
C GLU A 233 4.58 15.27 -15.14
N TRP A 234 3.46 15.65 -14.52
CA TRP A 234 3.34 16.95 -13.88
C TRP A 234 4.22 17.05 -12.62
N MET A 235 4.23 16.03 -11.74
CA MET A 235 5.07 16.02 -10.54
C MET A 235 6.57 15.96 -10.87
N ARG A 236 6.95 15.30 -11.97
CA ARG A 236 8.35 15.24 -12.48
C ARG A 236 8.96 16.61 -12.81
N LYS A 237 8.14 17.65 -12.97
CA LYS A 237 8.61 19.03 -13.17
C LYS A 237 9.20 19.64 -11.90
N PHE A 238 8.89 19.06 -10.74
CA PHE A 238 9.31 19.57 -9.42
C PHE A 238 10.27 18.60 -8.71
N TRP A 239 10.08 17.28 -8.90
CA TRP A 239 10.79 16.27 -8.12
C TRP A 239 11.34 15.11 -8.96
N PRO A 240 12.35 14.37 -8.46
CA PRO A 240 12.84 13.14 -9.07
C PRO A 240 11.86 11.98 -8.86
N VAL A 241 10.69 12.05 -9.50
CA VAL A 241 9.58 11.09 -9.32
C VAL A 241 9.83 9.78 -10.05
N LYS A 242 9.68 8.68 -9.31
CA LYS A 242 9.77 7.29 -9.78
C LYS A 242 8.56 6.48 -9.31
N THR A 243 7.88 5.84 -10.26
CA THR A 243 6.80 4.88 -9.96
C THR A 243 7.43 3.50 -9.83
N ILE A 244 7.28 2.85 -8.67
CA ILE A 244 7.94 1.56 -8.36
C ILE A 244 6.94 0.41 -8.13
N GLY A 245 5.65 0.68 -8.30
CA GLY A 245 4.56 -0.24 -8.05
C GLY A 245 3.98 -0.88 -9.32
N PRO A 246 2.84 -1.57 -9.19
CA PRO A 246 2.17 -1.86 -7.93
C PRO A 246 3.01 -2.80 -7.06
N THR A 247 3.15 -2.48 -5.78
CA THR A 247 3.90 -3.31 -4.81
C THR A 247 3.02 -4.46 -4.30
N VAL A 248 2.50 -5.27 -5.21
CA VAL A 248 1.74 -6.50 -4.94
C VAL A 248 2.72 -7.70 -5.04
N PRO A 249 2.57 -8.76 -4.22
CA PRO A 249 3.50 -9.88 -4.24
C PRO A 249 3.70 -10.46 -5.65
N SER A 250 4.97 -10.73 -5.98
CA SER A 250 5.41 -11.12 -7.32
C SER A 250 4.65 -12.33 -7.86
N MET A 251 4.22 -13.28 -7.03
CA MET A 251 3.47 -14.45 -7.50
C MET A 251 2.15 -14.11 -8.22
N PHE A 252 1.53 -12.97 -7.87
CA PHE A 252 0.30 -12.48 -8.50
C PHE A 252 0.55 -11.61 -9.73
N LEU A 253 1.79 -11.19 -9.94
CA LEU A 253 2.22 -10.33 -11.03
C LEU A 253 3.19 -11.08 -11.97
N ASP A 254 4.48 -10.78 -11.88
CA ASP A 254 5.52 -11.20 -12.80
C ASP A 254 6.20 -12.53 -12.45
N LYS A 255 5.89 -13.10 -11.28
CA LYS A 255 6.37 -14.41 -10.78
C LYS A 255 7.90 -14.55 -10.73
N ARG A 256 8.64 -13.43 -10.70
CA ARG A 256 10.11 -13.41 -10.67
C ARG A 256 10.67 -13.73 -9.29
N LEU A 257 9.95 -13.42 -8.22
CA LEU A 257 10.37 -13.69 -6.85
C LEU A 257 9.74 -15.01 -6.36
N LYS A 258 10.58 -16.01 -6.11
CA LYS A 258 10.14 -17.29 -5.56
C LYS A 258 9.60 -17.08 -4.14
N ASN A 259 8.53 -17.80 -3.79
CA ASN A 259 7.90 -17.79 -2.46
C ASN A 259 7.32 -16.44 -2.01
N ASP A 260 7.21 -15.45 -2.90
CA ASP A 260 6.54 -14.18 -2.63
C ASP A 260 5.02 -14.29 -2.92
N ASN A 261 4.37 -15.12 -2.10
CA ASN A 261 2.95 -15.49 -2.24
C ASN A 261 2.00 -14.63 -1.39
N ASP A 262 2.55 -13.80 -0.49
CA ASP A 262 1.82 -12.90 0.38
C ASP A 262 2.70 -11.70 0.80
N TYR A 263 2.15 -10.78 1.58
CA TYR A 263 2.91 -9.64 2.10
C TYR A 263 3.89 -10.01 3.22
N GLY A 264 3.77 -11.17 3.85
CA GLY A 264 4.62 -11.67 4.94
C GLY A 264 4.25 -11.12 6.33
N ILE A 265 3.62 -9.95 6.39
CA ILE A 265 3.24 -9.28 7.65
C ILE A 265 1.72 -9.27 7.78
N ASN A 266 1.22 -9.91 8.84
CA ASN A 266 -0.19 -9.84 9.23
C ASN A 266 -0.30 -9.38 10.67
N LEU A 267 -1.10 -8.32 10.92
CA LEU A 267 -1.46 -7.87 12.27
C LEU A 267 -2.62 -8.70 12.88
N GLY A 268 -3.09 -9.74 12.18
CA GLY A 268 -4.16 -10.64 12.62
C GLY A 268 -3.93 -12.08 12.15
N LYS A 269 -4.60 -13.06 12.77
CA LYS A 269 -4.46 -14.47 12.41
C LYS A 269 -5.32 -14.82 11.17
N PRO A 270 -4.74 -15.46 10.16
CA PRO A 270 -5.48 -15.85 8.97
C PRO A 270 -6.42 -17.03 9.19
N ASN A 271 -7.64 -16.98 8.64
CA ASN A 271 -8.54 -18.13 8.49
C ASN A 271 -8.58 -18.58 7.02
N ASN A 272 -7.42 -18.99 6.50
CA ASN A 272 -7.20 -19.26 5.07
C ASN A 272 -8.11 -20.37 4.53
N ASP A 273 -8.11 -21.53 5.18
CA ASP A 273 -8.77 -22.73 4.66
C ASP A 273 -10.28 -22.54 4.53
N THR A 274 -10.91 -21.87 5.49
CA THR A 274 -12.37 -21.64 5.47
C THR A 274 -12.80 -20.81 4.26
N CYS A 275 -12.07 -19.74 3.95
CA CYS A 275 -12.43 -18.84 2.86
C CYS A 275 -12.24 -19.51 1.50
N ILE A 276 -11.07 -20.11 1.27
CA ILE A 276 -10.73 -20.70 -0.03
C ILE A 276 -11.57 -21.95 -0.31
N ASN A 277 -11.81 -22.80 0.69
CA ASN A 277 -12.69 -23.96 0.51
C ASN A 277 -14.11 -23.54 0.15
N TRP A 278 -14.67 -22.52 0.83
CA TRP A 278 -16.00 -22.03 0.49
C TRP A 278 -16.07 -21.44 -0.93
N LEU A 279 -15.01 -20.77 -1.39
CA LEU A 279 -14.93 -20.20 -2.74
C LEU A 279 -14.82 -21.27 -3.84
N ASN A 280 -14.14 -22.39 -3.57
CA ASN A 280 -13.97 -23.51 -4.50
C ASN A 280 -15.31 -24.12 -4.94
N ASP A 281 -16.31 -24.09 -4.07
CA ASP A 281 -17.65 -24.64 -4.32
C ASP A 281 -18.58 -23.67 -5.09
N LYS A 282 -18.10 -22.48 -5.48
CA LYS A 282 -18.93 -21.47 -6.16
C LYS A 282 -18.67 -21.42 -7.66
N PRO A 283 -19.70 -21.11 -8.48
CA PRO A 283 -19.54 -20.89 -9.91
C PRO A 283 -18.52 -19.81 -10.24
N PHE A 284 -18.02 -19.83 -11.47
CA PHE A 284 -17.09 -18.82 -11.98
C PHE A 284 -17.74 -17.43 -11.94
N GLY A 285 -17.00 -16.43 -11.45
CA GLY A 285 -17.45 -15.04 -11.44
C GLY A 285 -18.78 -14.76 -10.73
N SER A 286 -19.20 -15.59 -9.76
CA SER A 286 -20.49 -15.48 -9.09
C SER A 286 -20.45 -14.90 -7.68
N VAL A 287 -19.24 -14.65 -7.14
CA VAL A 287 -19.04 -14.19 -5.76
C VAL A 287 -18.74 -12.69 -5.74
N VAL A 288 -19.36 -11.97 -4.80
CA VAL A 288 -19.00 -10.60 -4.42
C VAL A 288 -18.10 -10.66 -3.20
N TYR A 289 -16.87 -10.17 -3.32
CA TYR A 289 -16.00 -9.96 -2.17
C TYR A 289 -16.30 -8.60 -1.53
N VAL A 290 -16.34 -8.52 -0.21
CA VAL A 290 -16.69 -7.29 0.51
C VAL A 290 -15.69 -7.04 1.62
N SER A 291 -15.00 -5.89 1.58
CA SER A 291 -14.02 -5.49 2.61
C SER A 291 -13.83 -3.97 2.63
N PHE A 292 -13.91 -3.39 3.84
CA PHE A 292 -13.69 -1.95 4.08
C PHE A 292 -12.33 -1.67 4.75
N GLY A 293 -11.40 -2.61 4.64
CA GLY A 293 -10.04 -2.47 5.18
C GLY A 293 -9.98 -2.56 6.71
N THR A 294 -8.85 -2.13 7.26
CA THR A 294 -8.51 -2.32 8.68
C THR A 294 -8.89 -1.14 9.56
N VAL A 295 -9.23 0.01 8.98
CA VAL A 295 -9.43 1.26 9.75
C VAL A 295 -10.86 1.79 9.67
N ALA A 296 -11.57 1.61 8.55
CA ALA A 296 -12.94 2.12 8.43
C ALA A 296 -13.89 1.34 9.36
N ALA A 297 -14.73 2.04 10.12
CA ALA A 297 -15.76 1.46 10.97
C ALA A 297 -17.12 1.94 10.48
N LEU A 298 -17.93 1.02 9.96
CA LEU A 298 -19.28 1.34 9.49
C LEU A 298 -20.23 1.41 10.70
N GLU A 299 -21.21 2.31 10.63
CA GLU A 299 -22.30 2.36 11.58
C GLU A 299 -23.30 1.23 11.36
N ALA A 300 -24.06 0.88 12.40
CA ALA A 300 -25.01 -0.23 12.36
C ALA A 300 -26.08 -0.07 11.26
N GLU A 301 -26.53 1.16 10.99
CA GLU A 301 -27.46 1.43 9.87
C GLU A 301 -26.83 1.04 8.53
N GLN A 302 -25.59 1.47 8.27
CA GLN A 302 -24.90 1.17 7.02
C GLN A 302 -24.57 -0.32 6.86
N MET A 303 -24.21 -1.00 7.95
CA MET A 303 -24.04 -2.48 7.99
C MET A 303 -25.34 -3.20 7.61
N GLY A 304 -26.47 -2.70 8.11
CA GLY A 304 -27.80 -3.20 7.76
C GLY A 304 -28.12 -3.02 6.28
N GLU A 305 -27.98 -1.81 5.74
CA GLU A 305 -28.22 -1.54 4.31
C GLU A 305 -27.34 -2.41 3.40
N LEU A 306 -26.07 -2.61 3.78
CA LEU A 306 -25.16 -3.46 3.03
C LEU A 306 -25.58 -4.94 3.07
N ALA A 307 -25.92 -5.48 4.24
CA ALA A 307 -26.41 -6.85 4.40
C ALA A 307 -27.66 -7.11 3.53
N TRP A 308 -28.62 -6.16 3.55
CA TRP A 308 -29.82 -6.25 2.73
C TRP A 308 -29.53 -6.15 1.23
N GLY A 309 -28.65 -5.24 0.81
CA GLY A 309 -28.26 -5.08 -0.58
C GLY A 309 -27.57 -6.33 -1.13
N LEU A 310 -26.66 -6.92 -0.37
CA LEU A 310 -25.99 -8.18 -0.71
C LEU A 310 -27.00 -9.32 -0.87
N LYS A 311 -27.93 -9.48 0.08
CA LYS A 311 -28.99 -10.50 0.01
C LYS A 311 -29.90 -10.30 -1.21
N LYS A 312 -30.36 -9.06 -1.46
CA LYS A 312 -31.23 -8.76 -2.61
C LYS A 312 -30.52 -8.92 -3.96
N SER A 313 -29.19 -8.80 -4.00
CA SER A 313 -28.41 -9.03 -5.22
C SER A 313 -28.53 -10.46 -5.75
N LYS A 314 -28.87 -11.44 -4.88
CA LYS A 314 -28.94 -12.88 -5.16
C LYS A 314 -27.61 -13.52 -5.59
N HIS A 315 -26.49 -12.80 -5.51
CA HIS A 315 -25.16 -13.36 -5.70
C HIS A 315 -24.61 -13.93 -4.39
N TYR A 316 -23.65 -14.85 -4.51
CA TYR A 316 -22.88 -15.29 -3.35
C TYR A 316 -22.00 -14.15 -2.87
N PHE A 317 -21.71 -14.06 -1.58
CA PHE A 317 -20.78 -13.06 -1.07
C PHE A 317 -19.85 -13.57 0.02
N LEU A 318 -18.61 -13.08 0.01
CA LEU A 318 -17.64 -13.26 1.08
C LEU A 318 -17.41 -11.89 1.72
N TRP A 319 -17.85 -11.70 2.95
CA TRP A 319 -17.77 -10.42 3.65
C TRP A 319 -16.85 -10.48 4.85
N VAL A 320 -15.80 -9.66 4.82
CA VAL A 320 -14.87 -9.49 5.93
C VAL A 320 -15.41 -8.43 6.90
N VAL A 321 -15.72 -8.85 8.12
CA VAL A 321 -16.20 -7.99 9.21
C VAL A 321 -15.33 -8.23 10.43
N ARG A 322 -14.54 -7.22 10.82
CA ARG A 322 -13.64 -7.34 11.99
C ARG A 322 -14.43 -7.75 13.23
N GLU A 323 -13.78 -8.51 14.11
CA GLU A 323 -14.38 -9.00 15.35
C GLU A 323 -15.05 -7.89 16.17
N SER A 324 -14.41 -6.73 16.27
CA SER A 324 -14.92 -5.54 16.96
C SER A 324 -16.21 -4.95 16.38
N GLU A 325 -16.53 -5.27 15.13
CA GLU A 325 -17.69 -4.75 14.40
C GLU A 325 -18.83 -5.78 14.28
N THR A 326 -18.61 -7.03 14.69
CA THR A 326 -19.59 -8.12 14.51
C THR A 326 -20.92 -7.85 15.23
N THR A 327 -20.89 -7.10 16.33
CA THR A 327 -22.09 -6.68 17.07
C THR A 327 -23.02 -5.74 16.29
N LYS A 328 -22.52 -5.12 15.22
CA LYS A 328 -23.29 -4.23 14.33
C LYS A 328 -23.98 -4.98 13.21
N LEU A 329 -23.70 -6.27 13.02
CA LEU A 329 -24.40 -7.10 12.04
C LEU A 329 -25.86 -7.33 12.47
N PRO A 330 -26.80 -7.40 11.51
CA PRO A 330 -28.19 -7.68 11.83
C PRO A 330 -28.37 -9.08 12.45
N LEU A 331 -28.86 -9.13 13.69
CA LEU A 331 -28.92 -10.32 14.56
C LEU A 331 -29.81 -11.49 14.08
N GLN A 332 -30.68 -11.27 13.09
CA GLN A 332 -31.77 -12.21 12.73
C GLN A 332 -31.63 -12.84 11.34
N GLU A 333 -30.53 -12.60 10.63
CA GLU A 333 -30.41 -13.01 9.23
C GLU A 333 -29.42 -14.17 9.06
N THR A 334 -29.93 -15.31 8.59
CA THR A 334 -29.09 -16.38 8.05
C THR A 334 -28.60 -15.97 6.67
N PHE A 335 -27.30 -15.76 6.52
CA PHE A 335 -26.67 -15.50 5.23
C PHE A 335 -26.45 -16.81 4.46
N GLU A 336 -27.51 -17.49 4.03
CA GLU A 336 -27.39 -18.77 3.30
C GLU A 336 -26.52 -18.65 2.03
N GLN A 337 -26.52 -17.47 1.41
CA GLN A 337 -25.73 -17.15 0.22
C GLN A 337 -24.34 -16.57 0.55
N GLY A 338 -24.04 -16.33 1.82
CA GLY A 338 -22.90 -15.54 2.27
C GLY A 338 -21.99 -16.27 3.24
N LEU A 339 -20.70 -15.96 3.18
CA LEU A 339 -19.72 -16.29 4.21
C LEU A 339 -19.25 -14.99 4.86
N VAL A 340 -19.46 -14.85 6.17
CA VAL A 340 -18.95 -13.72 6.96
C VAL A 340 -17.78 -14.21 7.80
N VAL A 341 -16.63 -13.54 7.69
CA VAL A 341 -15.40 -13.90 8.40
C VAL A 341 -14.71 -12.66 8.98
N ASN A 342 -13.90 -12.84 10.01
CA ASN A 342 -13.18 -11.72 10.62
C ASN A 342 -11.93 -11.30 9.84
N TRP A 343 -11.41 -12.20 9.00
CA TRP A 343 -10.22 -11.98 8.19
C TRP A 343 -10.19 -12.99 7.02
N CYS A 344 -9.63 -12.62 5.88
CA CYS A 344 -9.39 -13.53 4.75
C CYS A 344 -8.05 -13.24 4.04
N PRO A 345 -7.46 -14.23 3.33
CA PRO A 345 -6.28 -14.00 2.49
C PRO A 345 -6.68 -13.19 1.24
N GLN A 346 -6.76 -11.87 1.38
CA GLN A 346 -7.38 -10.98 0.39
C GLN A 346 -6.82 -11.19 -1.03
N LEU A 347 -5.51 -11.33 -1.20
CA LEU A 347 -4.90 -11.58 -2.52
C LEU A 347 -5.33 -12.91 -3.14
N GLU A 348 -5.43 -13.98 -2.35
CA GLU A 348 -5.91 -15.28 -2.84
C GLU A 348 -7.39 -15.21 -3.21
N VAL A 349 -8.20 -14.51 -2.41
CA VAL A 349 -9.62 -14.25 -2.71
C VAL A 349 -9.76 -13.45 -4.00
N LEU A 350 -8.99 -12.37 -4.17
CA LEU A 350 -8.99 -11.52 -5.36
C LEU A 350 -8.53 -12.28 -6.61
N ALA A 351 -7.62 -13.24 -6.46
CA ALA A 351 -7.15 -14.09 -7.55
C ALA A 351 -8.07 -15.30 -7.84
N HIS A 352 -9.09 -15.55 -7.01
CA HIS A 352 -9.92 -16.74 -7.11
C HIS A 352 -10.91 -16.66 -8.28
N LYS A 353 -11.04 -17.77 -9.03
CA LYS A 353 -11.89 -17.86 -10.24
C LYS A 353 -13.39 -17.60 -10.01
N SER A 354 -13.88 -17.83 -8.80
CA SER A 354 -15.30 -17.59 -8.47
C SER A 354 -15.61 -16.13 -8.18
N LEU A 355 -14.58 -15.28 -8.01
CA LEU A 355 -14.79 -13.86 -7.76
C LEU A 355 -15.30 -13.15 -9.01
N GLY A 356 -16.41 -12.44 -8.88
CA GLY A 356 -16.99 -11.60 -9.93
C GLY A 356 -16.69 -10.11 -9.76
N CYS A 357 -16.75 -9.60 -8.52
CA CYS A 357 -16.39 -8.21 -8.22
C CYS A 357 -16.02 -8.01 -6.74
N PHE A 358 -15.43 -6.85 -6.45
CA PHE A 358 -15.01 -6.45 -5.10
C PHE A 358 -15.71 -5.15 -4.68
N LEU A 359 -16.55 -5.23 -3.65
CA LEU A 359 -17.13 -4.08 -2.96
C LEU A 359 -16.15 -3.59 -1.90
N THR A 360 -15.65 -2.36 -2.09
CA THR A 360 -14.52 -1.84 -1.33
C THR A 360 -14.70 -0.38 -0.94
N HIS A 361 -14.08 -0.03 0.19
CA HIS A 361 -13.84 1.36 0.59
C HIS A 361 -12.88 2.14 -0.32
N CYS A 362 -12.25 1.54 -1.34
CA CYS A 362 -11.29 2.20 -2.23
C CYS A 362 -10.01 2.74 -1.55
N GLY A 363 -9.55 2.09 -0.48
CA GLY A 363 -8.17 2.29 -0.02
C GLY A 363 -7.18 1.96 -1.14
N PHE A 364 -6.12 2.76 -1.31
CA PHE A 364 -5.30 2.70 -2.53
C PHE A 364 -4.62 1.34 -2.74
N ASN A 365 -4.09 0.70 -1.68
CA ASN A 365 -3.49 -0.63 -1.80
C ASN A 365 -4.47 -1.69 -2.32
N SER A 366 -5.66 -1.79 -1.72
CA SER A 366 -6.68 -2.76 -2.16
C SER A 366 -7.21 -2.44 -3.56
N THR A 367 -7.19 -1.17 -3.95
CA THR A 367 -7.50 -0.73 -5.32
C THR A 367 -6.43 -1.20 -6.31
N LEU A 368 -5.14 -1.06 -5.96
CA LEU A 368 -4.03 -1.58 -6.77
C LEU A 368 -4.04 -3.10 -6.86
N GLU A 369 -4.37 -3.82 -5.78
CA GLU A 369 -4.51 -5.28 -5.80
C GLU A 369 -5.61 -5.73 -6.78
N ALA A 370 -6.78 -5.08 -6.71
CA ALA A 370 -7.89 -5.38 -7.60
C ALA A 370 -7.55 -5.06 -9.07
N LEU A 371 -6.96 -3.89 -9.34
CA LEU A 371 -6.46 -3.51 -10.67
C LEU A 371 -5.44 -4.52 -11.20
N SER A 372 -4.49 -4.93 -10.36
CA SER A 372 -3.44 -5.90 -10.69
C SER A 372 -3.98 -7.29 -10.99
N LEU A 373 -5.11 -7.66 -10.40
CA LEU A 373 -5.74 -8.96 -10.59
C LEU A 373 -6.91 -8.92 -11.60
N GLY A 374 -7.24 -7.74 -12.13
CA GLY A 374 -8.30 -7.54 -13.11
C GLY A 374 -9.70 -7.69 -12.52
N VAL A 375 -9.87 -7.33 -11.25
CA VAL A 375 -11.13 -7.44 -10.51
C VAL A 375 -11.93 -6.14 -10.59
N PRO A 376 -13.17 -6.17 -11.11
CA PRO A 376 -14.08 -5.03 -11.09
C PRO A 376 -14.45 -4.55 -9.69
N LEU A 377 -14.66 -3.24 -9.52
CA LEU A 377 -14.91 -2.62 -8.22
C LEU A 377 -16.33 -2.06 -8.08
N VAL A 378 -16.96 -2.30 -6.93
CA VAL A 378 -18.04 -1.45 -6.41
C VAL A 378 -17.41 -0.53 -5.36
N ALA A 379 -17.31 0.76 -5.69
CA ALA A 379 -16.63 1.75 -4.89
C ALA A 379 -17.57 2.41 -3.88
N MET A 380 -17.31 2.18 -2.59
CA MET A 380 -18.08 2.73 -1.46
C MET A 380 -17.14 3.43 -0.48
N PRO A 381 -16.54 4.57 -0.88
CA PRO A 381 -15.52 5.26 -0.09
C PRO A 381 -16.07 5.75 1.26
N GLN A 382 -15.21 5.80 2.27
CA GLN A 382 -15.56 6.21 3.63
C GLN A 382 -14.89 7.53 4.03
N TRP A 383 -13.56 7.65 3.86
CA TRP A 383 -12.79 8.83 4.26
C TRP A 383 -11.36 8.82 3.65
N THR A 384 -10.44 9.67 4.12
CA THR A 384 -9.04 9.77 3.66
C THR A 384 -8.95 10.02 2.13
N ASP A 385 -8.19 9.22 1.41
CA ASP A 385 -7.91 9.27 -0.02
C ASP A 385 -9.00 8.57 -0.87
N GLN A 386 -9.95 7.91 -0.21
CA GLN A 386 -10.85 6.94 -0.83
C GLN A 386 -11.85 7.58 -1.79
N THR A 387 -12.35 8.78 -1.48
CA THR A 387 -13.29 9.51 -2.33
C THR A 387 -12.67 9.85 -3.68
N THR A 388 -11.42 10.33 -3.67
CA THR A 388 -10.66 10.61 -4.89
C THR A 388 -10.31 9.31 -5.63
N ASN A 389 -9.90 8.25 -4.92
CA ASN A 389 -9.66 6.95 -5.56
C ASN A 389 -10.94 6.41 -6.21
N ALA A 390 -12.11 6.54 -5.57
CA ALA A 390 -13.40 6.13 -6.13
C ALA A 390 -13.77 6.90 -7.40
N LYS A 391 -13.47 8.21 -7.44
CA LYS A 391 -13.61 9.04 -8.65
C LYS A 391 -12.73 8.52 -9.79
N TYR A 392 -11.49 8.13 -9.51
CA TYR A 392 -10.61 7.53 -10.51
C TYR A 392 -11.08 6.14 -10.96
N VAL A 393 -11.56 5.30 -10.03
CA VAL A 393 -12.10 3.97 -10.33
C VAL A 393 -13.24 4.00 -11.34
N GLU A 394 -14.18 4.93 -11.21
CA GLU A 394 -15.33 5.04 -12.11
C GLU A 394 -15.01 5.85 -13.37
N ASP A 395 -14.43 7.05 -13.23
CA ASP A 395 -14.43 8.04 -14.33
C ASP A 395 -13.12 8.09 -15.12
N VAL A 396 -12.00 7.64 -14.54
CA VAL A 396 -10.67 7.72 -15.17
C VAL A 396 -10.20 6.36 -15.67
N TRP A 397 -10.21 5.36 -14.79
CA TRP A 397 -9.77 4.00 -15.11
C TRP A 397 -10.91 3.15 -15.69
N GLY A 398 -12.17 3.49 -15.38
CA GLY A 398 -13.35 2.78 -15.89
C GLY A 398 -13.41 1.32 -15.41
N VAL A 399 -12.98 1.05 -14.17
CA VAL A 399 -12.86 -0.30 -13.59
C VAL A 399 -13.90 -0.57 -12.51
N GLY A 400 -14.84 0.34 -12.29
CA GLY A 400 -15.86 0.15 -11.27
C GLY A 400 -17.03 1.12 -11.35
N ILE A 401 -17.95 0.96 -10.39
CA ILE A 401 -19.15 1.78 -10.22
C ILE A 401 -19.14 2.35 -8.81
N ARG A 402 -19.44 3.65 -8.67
CA ARG A 402 -19.58 4.27 -7.34
C ARG A 402 -20.95 4.00 -6.74
N ALA A 403 -20.98 3.41 -5.55
CA ALA A 403 -22.17 3.28 -4.73
C ALA A 403 -22.37 4.59 -3.96
N ARG A 404 -23.16 5.51 -4.54
CA ARG A 404 -23.34 6.87 -4.02
C ARG A 404 -24.30 6.87 -2.83
N PRO A 405 -23.97 7.60 -1.74
CA PRO A 405 -24.86 7.73 -0.60
C PRO A 405 -26.04 8.67 -0.91
N ASP A 406 -27.07 8.58 -0.08
CA ASP A 406 -28.13 9.58 -0.02
C ASP A 406 -27.67 10.86 0.71
N GLU A 407 -28.59 11.81 0.89
CA GLU A 407 -28.33 13.08 1.59
C GLU A 407 -27.89 12.92 3.05
N LYS A 408 -28.10 11.74 3.67
CA LYS A 408 -27.66 11.42 5.03
C LYS A 408 -26.28 10.75 5.05
N GLY A 409 -25.63 10.57 3.90
CA GLY A 409 -24.37 9.86 3.80
C GLY A 409 -24.53 8.34 3.82
N ILE A 410 -25.75 7.80 3.70
CA ILE A 410 -26.01 6.35 3.74
C ILE A 410 -26.15 5.79 2.34
N VAL A 411 -25.37 4.76 2.02
CA VAL A 411 -25.53 3.97 0.80
C VAL A 411 -26.65 2.96 1.03
N ARG A 412 -27.81 3.23 0.41
CA ARG A 412 -29.02 2.40 0.55
C ARG A 412 -28.87 1.04 -0.12
N ARG A 413 -29.56 0.04 0.41
CA ARG A 413 -29.56 -1.35 -0.07
C ARG A 413 -29.90 -1.47 -1.55
N GLU A 414 -30.80 -0.63 -2.08
CA GLU A 414 -31.14 -0.61 -3.51
C GLU A 414 -29.95 -0.15 -4.35
N VAL A 415 -29.14 0.79 -3.86
CA VAL A 415 -27.91 1.24 -4.55
C VAL A 415 -26.88 0.11 -4.56
N VAL A 416 -26.66 -0.54 -3.40
CA VAL A 416 -25.75 -1.70 -3.31
C VAL A 416 -26.18 -2.80 -4.28
N GLU A 417 -27.45 -3.19 -4.25
CA GLU A 417 -28.03 -4.22 -5.13
C GLU A 417 -27.81 -3.87 -6.61
N ASN A 418 -28.18 -2.65 -7.01
CA ASN A 418 -28.11 -2.22 -8.40
C ASN A 418 -26.66 -2.14 -8.90
N CYS A 419 -25.74 -1.61 -8.09
CA CYS A 419 -24.31 -1.57 -8.45
C CYS A 419 -23.75 -2.98 -8.65
N ILE A 420 -24.08 -3.93 -7.77
CA ILE A 420 -23.63 -5.33 -7.90
C ILE A 420 -24.21 -5.95 -9.17
N LYS A 421 -25.53 -5.85 -9.38
CA LYS A 421 -26.19 -6.44 -10.57
C LYS A 421 -25.66 -5.86 -11.87
N GLU A 422 -25.51 -4.54 -11.98
CA GLU A 422 -24.97 -3.92 -13.18
C GLU A 422 -23.53 -4.37 -13.46
N LEU A 423 -22.70 -4.52 -12.43
CA LEU A 423 -21.31 -4.95 -12.58
C LEU A 423 -21.19 -6.44 -12.95
N MET A 424 -22.09 -7.27 -12.43
CA MET A 424 -22.07 -8.71 -12.60
C MET A 424 -22.74 -9.16 -13.91
N GLU A 425 -23.87 -8.55 -14.25
CA GLU A 425 -24.81 -8.99 -15.29
C GLU A 425 -25.01 -7.97 -16.42
N GLY A 426 -24.82 -6.67 -16.14
CA GLY A 426 -25.12 -5.56 -17.04
C GLY A 426 -24.09 -5.32 -18.14
N GLU A 427 -24.47 -4.51 -19.14
CA GLU A 427 -23.58 -4.13 -20.24
C GLU A 427 -22.42 -3.24 -19.78
N LYS A 428 -22.66 -2.32 -18.83
CA LYS A 428 -21.58 -1.50 -18.23
C LYS A 428 -20.58 -2.41 -17.51
N GLY A 429 -21.07 -3.48 -16.86
CA GLY A 429 -20.21 -4.49 -16.22
C GLY A 429 -19.27 -5.20 -17.19
N LYS A 430 -19.71 -5.48 -18.43
CA LYS A 430 -18.85 -6.09 -19.46
C LYS A 430 -17.74 -5.15 -19.92
N GLU A 431 -18.05 -3.87 -20.11
CA GLU A 431 -17.05 -2.85 -20.44
C GLU A 431 -16.03 -2.69 -19.31
N ILE A 432 -16.52 -2.60 -18.07
CA ILE A 432 -15.66 -2.52 -16.88
C ILE A 432 -14.72 -3.73 -16.78
N LYS A 433 -15.20 -4.96 -17.02
CA LYS A 433 -14.35 -6.17 -17.02
C LYS A 433 -13.25 -6.12 -18.08
N LYS A 434 -13.54 -5.57 -19.27
CA LYS A 434 -12.54 -5.35 -20.32
C LYS A 434 -11.48 -4.35 -19.87
N ASN A 435 -11.88 -3.25 -19.23
CA ASN A 435 -10.96 -2.25 -18.69
C ASN A 435 -10.10 -2.83 -17.55
N ALA A 436 -10.70 -3.60 -16.63
CA ALA A 436 -9.98 -4.26 -15.55
C ALA A 436 -8.90 -5.22 -16.10
N THR A 437 -9.23 -5.98 -17.15
CA THR A 437 -8.25 -6.85 -17.84
C THR A 437 -7.11 -6.04 -18.48
N LYS A 438 -7.42 -4.91 -19.12
CA LYS A 438 -6.40 -4.00 -19.69
C LYS A 438 -5.44 -3.51 -18.59
N TRP A 439 -5.97 -3.01 -17.48
CA TRP A 439 -5.16 -2.48 -16.39
C TRP A 439 -4.31 -3.55 -15.70
N ARG A 440 -4.84 -4.77 -15.52
CA ARG A 440 -4.07 -5.92 -15.08
C ARG A 440 -2.84 -6.16 -15.97
N ASN A 441 -3.02 -6.17 -17.28
CA ASN A 441 -1.92 -6.43 -18.21
C ASN A 441 -0.85 -5.33 -18.12
N LEU A 442 -1.26 -4.06 -18.05
CA LEU A 442 -0.33 -2.93 -17.89
C LEU A 442 0.40 -2.97 -16.55
N ALA A 443 -0.27 -3.34 -15.46
CA ALA A 443 0.37 -3.53 -14.16
C ALA A 443 1.44 -4.62 -14.20
N MET A 444 1.16 -5.76 -14.84
CA MET A 444 2.13 -6.85 -15.04
C MET A 444 3.31 -6.42 -15.93
N GLU A 445 3.05 -5.65 -16.99
CA GLU A 445 4.09 -5.10 -17.87
C GLU A 445 5.01 -4.13 -17.10
N ALA A 446 4.45 -3.24 -16.28
CA ALA A 446 5.21 -2.25 -15.53
C ALA A 446 6.23 -2.86 -14.56
N VAL A 447 5.85 -3.93 -13.84
CA VAL A 447 6.76 -4.62 -12.90
C VAL A 447 7.57 -5.76 -13.53
N GLY A 448 7.22 -6.16 -14.75
CA GLY A 448 7.94 -7.17 -15.52
C GLY A 448 9.38 -6.75 -15.79
N GLN A 449 10.22 -7.71 -16.19
CA GLN A 449 11.62 -7.43 -16.49
C GLN A 449 11.74 -6.36 -17.59
N GLY A 450 12.40 -5.25 -17.29
CA GLY A 450 12.52 -4.10 -18.21
C GLY A 450 11.26 -3.24 -18.34
N GLY A 451 10.24 -3.48 -17.52
CA GLY A 451 9.04 -2.65 -17.37
C GLY A 451 9.34 -1.26 -16.77
N SER A 452 8.36 -0.36 -16.80
CA SER A 452 8.50 1.02 -16.33
C SER A 452 8.90 1.10 -14.85
N SER A 453 8.27 0.29 -13.99
CA SER A 453 8.60 0.22 -12.57
C SER A 453 9.92 -0.51 -12.31
N ASP A 454 10.19 -1.62 -13.00
CA ASP A 454 11.47 -2.35 -12.86
C ASP A 454 12.67 -1.45 -13.19
N LYS A 455 12.58 -0.68 -14.28
CA LYS A 455 13.59 0.32 -14.67
C LYS A 455 13.76 1.44 -13.64
N ASN A 456 12.67 1.95 -13.10
CA ASN A 456 12.73 2.98 -12.05
C ASN A 456 13.44 2.46 -10.79
N ILE A 457 13.24 1.18 -10.44
CA ILE A 457 13.98 0.53 -9.34
C ILE A 457 15.45 0.36 -9.73
N ASP A 458 15.77 -0.03 -10.97
CA ASP A 458 17.16 -0.12 -11.45
C ASP A 458 17.89 1.22 -11.38
N GLU A 459 17.23 2.33 -11.72
CA GLU A 459 17.80 3.66 -11.59
C GLU A 459 18.11 4.04 -10.14
N PHE A 460 17.21 3.69 -9.21
CA PHE A 460 17.46 3.86 -7.77
C PHE A 460 18.68 3.04 -7.33
N VAL A 461 18.74 1.76 -7.72
CA VAL A 461 19.87 0.86 -7.40
C VAL A 461 21.19 1.37 -8.00
N ALA A 462 21.18 1.83 -9.24
CA ALA A 462 22.37 2.35 -9.92
C ALA A 462 22.92 3.60 -9.24
N LYS A 463 22.05 4.47 -8.69
CA LYS A 463 22.48 5.64 -7.92
C LYS A 463 23.27 5.25 -6.67
N LEU A 464 22.90 4.15 -6.01
CA LEU A 464 23.63 3.63 -4.85
C LEU A 464 25.01 3.08 -5.27
N ALA A 465 25.08 2.38 -6.41
CA ALA A 465 26.35 1.85 -6.92
C ALA A 465 27.35 2.96 -7.32
N GLY A 466 26.85 4.10 -7.82
CA GLY A 466 27.69 5.26 -8.16
C GLY A 466 28.25 6.00 -6.94
N PHE A 467 27.60 5.92 -5.78
CA PHE A 467 28.05 6.59 -4.55
C PHE A 467 29.39 6.04 -4.04
N ASN A 468 29.62 4.73 -4.17
CA ASN A 468 30.85 4.06 -3.74
C ASN A 468 32.07 4.27 -4.66
N SER A 469 31.90 4.97 -5.79
CA SER A 469 32.99 5.22 -6.74
C SER A 469 33.76 6.53 -6.49
N TYR A 470 33.33 7.34 -5.51
CA TYR A 470 33.91 8.66 -5.20
C TYR A 470 34.24 8.89 -3.71
N SER A 471 34.07 7.89 -2.86
CA SER A 471 34.37 7.95 -1.41
C SER A 471 35.72 7.33 -1.07
#